data_AF-A0A2V9SHN7-F1
#
_entry.id   AF-A0A2V9SHN7-F1
#
_cell.length_a   1.000
_cell.length_b   1.000
_cell.length_c   1.000
_cell.angle_alpha   90.00
_cell.angle_beta   90.00
_cell.angle_gamma   90.00
#
_symmetry.space_group_name_H-M   'P 1'
#
loop_
_entity.id
_entity.type
_entity.pdbx_description
1 polymer ?
#
loop_
_entity_poly.entity_id
_entity_poly.type
_entity_poly.pdbx_seq_one_letter_code
_entity_poly.pdbx_strand_id
1 'polypeptide(L)'
;MKDTVMTCNQMRELMPDLTAGLGAVTPEMKNHFQICAECSGKLEAFRQTMRLLDEWKVPDASPYFDVRLRARLREEQTKQTEGWLQWLRKPALAVSFAVMIAVGVTLFPKGETSQPTTQITVAAEPGTAVGDLQALDKNHELYSDFDVLDDLQVQQDVNANP
;
A
#
# COMPACT_ATOMS: atom_id res chain seq x y z
N MET A 1 20.18 -33.84 18.12
CA MET A 1 19.92 -32.41 18.40
C MET A 1 20.74 -31.64 17.36
N LYS A 2 20.09 -31.14 16.31
CA LYS A 2 20.76 -30.24 15.34
C LYS A 2 20.68 -28.87 15.99
N ASP A 3 21.70 -28.53 16.77
CA ASP A 3 21.90 -27.14 17.11
C ASP A 3 21.96 -26.36 15.80
N THR A 4 21.10 -25.36 15.69
CA THR A 4 20.96 -24.46 14.54
C THR A 4 22.24 -23.65 14.38
N VAL A 5 23.30 -24.29 13.90
CA VAL A 5 24.54 -23.60 13.54
C VAL A 5 24.23 -22.75 12.32
N MET A 6 24.25 -21.43 12.51
CA MET A 6 24.07 -20.46 11.42
C MET A 6 25.07 -20.77 10.31
N THR A 7 24.57 -21.01 9.10
CA THR A 7 25.41 -21.40 7.97
C THR A 7 26.07 -20.17 7.34
N CYS A 8 27.22 -20.37 6.69
CA CYS A 8 27.91 -19.28 5.99
C CYS A 8 27.06 -18.63 4.89
N ASN A 9 26.15 -19.38 4.27
CA ASN A 9 25.25 -18.83 3.24
C ASN A 9 24.19 -17.92 3.86
N GLN A 10 23.53 -18.37 4.94
CA GLN A 10 22.58 -17.55 5.69
C GLN A 10 23.23 -16.25 6.20
N MET A 11 24.45 -16.36 6.73
CA MET A 11 25.21 -15.18 7.16
C MET A 11 25.50 -14.23 6.00
N ARG A 12 25.84 -14.75 4.82
CA ARG A 12 26.16 -13.93 3.63
C ARG A 12 24.94 -13.17 3.12
N GLU A 13 23.77 -13.79 3.17
CA GLU A 13 22.50 -13.16 2.77
C GLU A 13 22.10 -12.03 3.72
N LEU A 14 22.33 -12.19 5.02
CA LEU A 14 21.98 -11.18 6.04
C LEU A 14 23.03 -10.05 6.16
N MET A 15 24.22 -10.23 5.58
CA MET A 15 25.35 -9.31 5.73
C MET A 15 25.07 -7.89 5.23
N PRO A 16 24.45 -7.67 4.05
CA PRO A 16 24.20 -6.32 3.53
C PRO A 16 23.29 -5.51 4.47
N ASP A 17 22.19 -6.10 4.94
CA ASP A 17 21.23 -5.43 5.84
C ASP A 17 21.88 -5.04 7.16
N LEU A 18 22.80 -5.85 7.68
CA LEU A 18 23.56 -5.54 8.88
C LEU A 18 24.52 -4.38 8.68
N THR A 19 25.14 -4.29 7.50
CA THR A 19 26.02 -3.16 7.18
C THR A 19 25.27 -1.87 6.88
N ALA A 20 24.05 -1.97 6.35
CA ALA A 20 23.14 -0.84 6.14
C ALA A 20 22.42 -0.37 7.43
N GLY A 21 22.61 -1.06 8.55
CA GLY A 21 21.96 -0.75 9.84
C GLY A 21 20.48 -1.14 9.90
N LEU A 22 20.00 -1.94 8.95
CA LEU A 22 18.62 -2.42 8.88
C LEU A 22 18.42 -3.74 9.63
N GLY A 23 19.50 -4.50 9.84
CA GLY A 23 19.49 -5.78 10.56
C GLY A 23 19.92 -5.68 12.02
N ALA A 24 19.27 -6.44 12.90
CA ALA A 24 19.70 -6.60 14.29
C ALA A 24 20.81 -7.68 14.41
N VAL A 25 21.84 -7.40 15.20
CA VAL A 25 22.91 -8.37 15.47
C VAL A 25 22.47 -9.37 16.54
N THR A 26 22.18 -10.60 16.13
CA THR A 26 21.87 -11.71 17.03
C THR A 26 23.13 -12.30 17.68
N PRO A 27 23.04 -12.93 18.86
CA PRO A 27 24.20 -13.55 19.52
C PRO A 27 24.80 -14.71 18.70
N GLU A 28 23.96 -15.47 17.98
CA GLU A 28 24.40 -16.56 17.09
C GLU A 28 25.27 -16.05 15.94
N MET A 29 24.90 -14.91 15.38
CA MET A 29 25.64 -14.22 14.33
C MET A 29 26.98 -13.71 14.81
N LYS A 30 27.01 -13.10 16.01
CA LYS A 30 28.25 -12.67 16.65
C LYS A 30 29.20 -13.85 16.86
N ASN A 31 28.67 -15.00 17.29
CA ASN A 31 29.45 -16.22 17.45
C ASN A 31 30.02 -16.70 16.10
N HIS A 32 29.20 -16.73 15.04
CA HIS A 32 29.65 -17.10 13.70
C HIS A 32 30.80 -16.20 13.20
N PHE A 33 30.76 -14.88 13.44
CA PHE A 33 31.86 -13.97 13.06
C PHE A 33 33.15 -14.19 13.85
N GLN A 34 33.09 -14.70 15.08
CA GLN A 34 34.27 -15.03 15.88
C GLN A 34 34.95 -16.31 15.38
N ILE A 35 34.17 -17.27 14.87
CA ILE A 35 34.66 -18.57 14.42
C ILE A 35 35.06 -18.55 12.94
N CYS A 36 34.34 -17.81 12.08
CA CYS A 36 34.54 -17.80 10.64
C CYS A 36 35.26 -16.53 10.16
N ALA A 37 36.56 -16.66 9.85
CA ALA A 37 37.39 -15.57 9.34
C ALA A 37 36.93 -15.03 7.96
N GLU A 38 36.35 -15.89 7.12
CA GLU A 38 35.82 -15.48 5.82
C GLU A 38 34.62 -14.53 5.94
N CYS A 39 33.68 -14.86 6.82
CA CYS A 39 32.49 -14.04 7.03
C CYS A 39 32.84 -12.71 7.71
N SER A 40 33.76 -12.70 8.67
CA SER A 40 34.22 -11.45 9.30
C SER A 40 35.02 -10.57 8.34
N GLY A 41 35.85 -11.16 7.48
CA GLY A 41 36.56 -10.42 6.43
C GLY A 41 35.61 -9.77 5.42
N LYS A 42 34.59 -10.50 4.95
CA LYS A 42 33.55 -9.96 4.04
C LYS A 42 32.73 -8.85 4.69
N LEU A 43 32.39 -9.01 5.97
CA LEU A 43 31.68 -7.98 6.72
C LEU A 43 32.49 -6.68 6.82
N GLU A 44 33.80 -6.79 7.05
CA GLU A 44 34.66 -5.62 7.10
C GLU A 44 34.80 -4.94 5.73
N ALA A 45 34.87 -5.72 4.65
CA ALA A 45 34.83 -5.18 3.29
C ALA A 45 33.53 -4.39 3.02
N PHE A 46 32.36 -4.92 3.41
CA PHE A 46 31.09 -4.19 3.29
C PHE A 46 31.08 -2.90 4.13
N ARG A 47 31.62 -2.93 5.35
CA ARG A 47 31.74 -1.71 6.16
C ARG A 47 32.65 -0.68 5.54
N GLN A 48 33.76 -1.10 4.92
CA GLN A 48 34.63 -0.19 4.18
C GLN A 48 33.89 0.45 3.01
N THR A 49 33.07 -0.31 2.27
CA THR A 49 32.24 0.27 1.20
C THR A 49 31.20 1.25 1.73
N MET A 50 30.53 0.95 2.85
CA MET A 50 29.56 1.87 3.46
C MET A 50 30.21 3.18 3.93
N ARG A 51 31.43 3.11 4.48
CA ARG A 51 32.20 4.31 4.84
C ARG A 51 32.51 5.22 3.65
N LEU A 52 32.71 4.65 2.46
CA LEU A 52 32.89 5.45 1.24
C LEU A 52 31.58 6.12 0.81
N LEU A 53 30.44 5.46 1.03
CA LEU A 53 29.13 6.06 0.77
C LEU A 53 28.83 7.19 1.77
N ASP A 54 29.26 7.07 3.02
CA ASP A 54 29.12 8.11 4.03
C ASP A 54 29.92 9.39 3.71
N GLU A 55 30.98 9.28 2.90
CA GLU A 55 31.75 10.44 2.42
C GLU A 55 30.95 11.28 1.41
N TRP A 56 29.92 10.71 0.78
CA TRP A 56 29.10 11.44 -0.17
C TRP A 56 28.39 12.61 0.54
N LYS A 57 28.82 13.84 0.19
CA LYS A 57 28.15 15.08 0.59
C LYS A 57 26.74 15.17 0.00
N VAL A 58 25.74 15.11 0.87
CA VAL A 58 24.34 15.34 0.51
C VAL A 58 24.19 16.77 -0.05
N PRO A 59 23.61 16.95 -1.25
CA PRO A 59 23.31 18.28 -1.77
C PRO A 59 22.30 18.98 -0.87
N ASP A 60 22.37 20.32 -0.80
CA ASP A 60 21.39 21.11 -0.04
C ASP A 60 19.97 20.75 -0.51
N ALA A 61 19.07 20.56 0.46
CA ALA A 61 17.67 20.25 0.18
C ALA A 61 17.07 21.34 -0.71
N SER A 62 16.18 20.95 -1.64
CA SER A 62 15.52 21.92 -2.52
C SER A 62 14.84 23.03 -1.72
N PRO A 63 14.81 24.28 -2.21
CA PRO A 63 14.13 25.37 -1.51
C PRO A 63 12.70 24.99 -1.12
N TYR A 64 12.30 25.32 0.11
CA TYR A 64 10.98 25.00 0.70
C TYR A 64 10.67 23.52 0.95
N PHE A 65 11.61 22.58 0.73
CA PHE A 65 11.39 21.16 1.04
C PHE A 65 10.91 20.94 2.48
N ASP A 66 11.61 21.51 3.46
CA ASP A 66 11.24 21.40 4.87
C ASP A 66 9.86 21.97 5.19
N VAL A 67 9.49 23.07 4.54
CA VAL A 67 8.19 23.71 4.74
C VAL A 67 7.08 22.81 4.22
N ARG A 68 7.26 22.26 3.01
CA ARG A 68 6.30 21.31 2.41
C ARG A 68 6.23 20.02 3.20
N LEU A 69 7.37 19.46 3.63
CA LEU A 69 7.42 18.25 4.43
C LEU A 69 6.69 18.43 5.77
N ARG A 70 6.95 19.53 6.49
CA ARG A 70 6.26 19.83 7.75
C ARG A 70 4.77 20.09 7.55
N ALA A 71 4.38 20.72 6.45
CA ALA A 71 2.96 20.91 6.12
C ALA A 71 2.26 19.56 5.92
N ARG A 72 2.82 18.68 5.08
CA ARG A 72 2.29 17.33 4.85
C ARG A 72 2.27 16.48 6.12
N LEU A 73 3.33 16.56 6.94
CA LEU A 73 3.39 15.80 8.19
C LEU A 73 2.27 16.21 9.16
N ARG A 74 1.97 17.52 9.26
CA ARG A 74 0.84 17.99 10.07
C ARG A 74 -0.50 17.55 9.50
N GLU A 75 -0.69 17.64 8.19
CA GLU A 75 -1.90 17.13 7.53
C GLU A 75 -2.12 15.65 7.85
N GLU A 76 -1.10 14.80 7.70
CA GLU A 76 -1.19 13.37 7.99
C GLU A 76 -1.38 13.08 9.50
N GLN A 77 -0.71 13.82 10.39
CA GLN A 77 -0.94 13.71 11.84
C GLN A 77 -2.40 14.03 12.20
N THR A 78 -2.99 15.05 11.57
CA THR A 78 -4.41 15.37 11.79
C THR A 78 -5.35 14.31 11.20
N LYS A 79 -5.05 13.76 10.02
CA LYS A 79 -5.84 12.66 9.42
C LYS A 79 -5.76 11.37 10.24
N GLN A 80 -4.62 11.06 10.85
CA GLN A 80 -4.48 9.89 11.73
C GLN A 80 -5.35 9.99 12.99
N THR A 81 -5.73 11.20 13.42
CA THR A 81 -6.69 11.38 14.52
C THR A 81 -8.14 11.05 14.14
N GLU A 82 -8.43 10.83 12.86
CA GLU A 82 -9.67 10.19 12.40
C GLU A 82 -9.61 8.67 12.61
N GLY A 83 -9.33 8.27 13.85
CA GLY A 83 -9.32 6.87 14.25
C GLY A 83 -10.72 6.24 14.17
N TRP A 84 -10.76 4.91 14.33
CA TRP A 84 -11.93 4.02 14.38
C TRP A 84 -13.20 4.61 15.06
N LEU A 85 -13.05 5.52 16.02
CA LEU A 85 -14.15 6.25 16.66
C LEU A 85 -15.01 7.08 15.67
N GLN A 86 -14.41 7.69 14.64
CA GLN A 86 -15.14 8.42 13.61
C GLN A 86 -15.96 7.48 12.72
N TRP A 87 -15.46 6.27 12.48
CA TRP A 87 -16.20 5.21 11.78
C TRP A 87 -17.43 4.76 12.57
N LEU A 88 -17.37 4.72 13.91
CA LEU A 88 -18.51 4.39 14.78
C LEU A 88 -19.51 5.55 14.97
N ARG A 89 -19.06 6.81 14.88
CA ARG A 89 -19.94 7.99 14.97
C ARG A 89 -20.87 8.15 13.77
N LYS A 90 -20.43 7.74 12.57
CA LYS A 90 -21.24 7.80 11.35
C LYS A 90 -22.55 6.99 11.41
N PRO A 91 -22.56 5.70 11.83
CA PRO A 91 -23.80 4.95 11.98
C PRO A 91 -24.62 5.38 13.21
N ALA A 92 -24.00 5.91 14.28
CA ALA A 92 -24.72 6.32 15.48
C ALA A 92 -25.76 7.43 15.20
N LEU A 93 -25.41 8.42 14.36
CA LEU A 93 -26.35 9.47 13.95
C LEU A 93 -27.50 8.90 13.11
N ALA A 94 -27.20 8.02 12.15
CA ALA A 94 -28.23 7.39 11.31
C ALA A 94 -29.20 6.53 12.14
N VAL A 95 -28.68 5.76 13.11
CA VAL A 95 -29.49 4.95 14.03
C VAL A 95 -30.37 5.84 14.92
N SER A 96 -29.85 6.93 15.47
CA SER A 96 -30.65 7.85 16.29
C SER A 96 -31.82 8.47 15.52
N PHE A 97 -31.60 8.79 14.24
CA PHE A 97 -32.63 9.36 13.37
C PHE A 97 -33.69 8.30 12.99
N ALA A 98 -33.26 7.08 12.67
CA ALA A 98 -34.15 5.96 12.39
C ALA A 98 -35.01 5.59 13.61
N VAL A 99 -34.43 5.61 14.83
CA VAL A 99 -35.17 5.38 16.08
C VAL A 99 -36.21 6.47 16.32
N MET A 100 -35.86 7.75 16.11
CA MET A 100 -36.82 8.85 16.21
C MET A 100 -37.98 8.71 15.21
N ILE A 101 -37.70 8.33 13.97
CA ILE A 101 -38.73 8.08 12.95
C ILE A 101 -39.60 6.88 13.35
N ALA A 102 -39.01 5.76 13.79
CA ALA A 102 -39.75 4.57 14.21
C ALA A 102 -40.65 4.84 15.42
N VAL A 103 -40.17 5.60 16.41
CA VAL A 103 -40.97 6.03 17.55
C VAL A 103 -42.07 7.00 17.13
N GLY A 104 -41.79 7.92 16.19
CA GLY A 104 -42.79 8.82 15.63
C GLY A 104 -43.91 8.08 14.87
N VAL A 105 -43.57 7.08 14.06
CA VAL A 105 -44.54 6.27 13.30
C VAL A 105 -45.37 5.37 14.20
N THR A 106 -44.77 4.79 15.25
CA THR A 106 -45.51 3.93 16.20
C THR A 106 -46.46 4.72 17.11
N LEU A 107 -46.11 5.96 17.47
CA LEU A 107 -46.95 6.82 18.31
C LEU A 107 -47.99 7.63 17.50
N PHE A 108 -47.77 7.84 16.20
CA PHE A 108 -48.70 8.55 15.31
C PHE A 108 -49.00 7.75 14.03
N PRO A 109 -49.71 6.61 14.09
CA PRO A 109 -50.19 5.93 12.90
C PRO A 109 -51.31 6.77 12.26
N LYS A 110 -50.97 7.69 11.36
CA LYS A 110 -51.94 8.40 10.53
C LYS A 110 -52.12 7.63 9.23
N GLY A 111 -53.36 7.27 8.95
CA GLY A 111 -53.76 6.25 7.99
C GLY A 111 -53.29 6.45 6.55
N GLU A 112 -53.21 5.30 5.86
CA GLU A 112 -53.26 5.07 4.41
C GLU A 112 -52.55 6.12 3.54
N THR A 113 -51.32 5.83 3.11
CA THR A 113 -50.76 6.49 1.92
C THR A 113 -49.94 5.50 1.11
N SER A 114 -50.46 5.23 -0.08
CA SER A 114 -49.94 4.37 -1.13
C SER A 114 -48.49 4.70 -1.50
N GLN A 115 -47.64 3.66 -1.61
CA GLN A 115 -46.31 3.76 -2.21
C GLN A 115 -46.41 4.07 -3.72
N PRO A 116 -45.69 5.08 -4.24
CA PRO A 116 -45.27 5.05 -5.62
C PRO A 116 -43.91 4.34 -5.71
N THR A 117 -43.87 3.20 -6.40
CA THR A 117 -42.62 2.58 -6.83
C THR A 117 -42.02 3.46 -7.93
N THR A 118 -41.06 4.31 -7.58
CA THR A 118 -40.25 5.02 -8.58
C THR A 118 -39.02 4.20 -8.89
N GLN A 119 -39.06 3.46 -10.01
CA GLN A 119 -37.85 2.89 -10.60
C GLN A 119 -37.05 4.03 -11.23
N ILE A 120 -35.95 4.43 -10.59
CA ILE A 120 -35.05 5.45 -11.12
C ILE A 120 -33.98 4.74 -11.96
N THR A 121 -34.16 4.76 -13.28
CA THR A 121 -33.09 4.48 -14.24
C THR A 121 -32.18 5.71 -14.32
N VAL A 122 -31.08 5.70 -13.57
CA VAL A 122 -30.07 6.77 -13.64
C VAL A 122 -29.18 6.50 -14.86
N ALA A 123 -29.33 7.33 -15.90
CA ALA A 123 -28.35 7.42 -16.96
C ALA A 123 -27.03 7.94 -16.36
N ALA A 124 -25.94 7.20 -16.56
CA ALA A 124 -24.64 7.51 -15.99
C ALA A 124 -24.09 8.83 -16.59
N GLU A 125 -24.16 9.91 -15.82
CA GLU A 125 -23.49 11.17 -16.16
C GLU A 125 -22.05 11.11 -15.62
N PRO A 126 -21.02 11.34 -16.47
CA PRO A 126 -19.62 11.25 -16.06
C PRO A 126 -19.26 12.37 -15.06
N GLY A 127 -18.52 12.03 -14.00
CA GLY A 127 -18.13 12.96 -12.94
C GLY A 127 -18.93 12.84 -11.63
N THR A 128 -19.85 11.88 -11.54
CA THR A 128 -20.48 11.48 -10.27
C THR A 128 -19.85 10.19 -9.76
N ALA A 129 -19.72 10.03 -8.44
CA ALA A 129 -19.07 8.85 -7.85
C ALA A 129 -19.70 7.51 -8.30
N VAL A 130 -21.00 7.49 -8.62
CA VAL A 130 -21.69 6.29 -9.13
C VAL A 130 -21.43 6.09 -10.63
N GLY A 131 -21.42 7.18 -11.42
CA GLY A 131 -21.08 7.14 -12.85
C GLY A 131 -19.63 6.73 -13.11
N ASP A 132 -18.70 7.21 -12.27
CA ASP A 132 -17.27 6.88 -12.37
C ASP A 132 -17.03 5.40 -12.04
N LEU A 133 -17.73 4.86 -11.03
CA LEU A 133 -17.66 3.42 -10.72
C LEU A 133 -18.25 2.57 -11.85
N GLN A 134 -19.36 2.98 -12.44
CA GLN A 134 -19.92 2.32 -13.64
C GLN A 134 -19.00 2.42 -14.87
N ALA A 135 -18.25 3.51 -15.01
CA ALA A 135 -17.28 3.66 -16.09
C ALA A 135 -16.04 2.79 -15.89
N LEU A 136 -15.53 2.69 -14.66
CA LEU A 136 -14.42 1.80 -14.30
C LEU A 136 -14.76 0.32 -14.51
N ASP A 137 -15.97 -0.09 -14.11
CA ASP A 137 -16.47 -1.47 -14.28
C ASP A 137 -16.54 -1.88 -15.76
N LYS A 138 -17.09 -1.00 -16.62
CA LYS A 138 -17.15 -1.24 -18.08
C LYS A 138 -15.78 -1.30 -18.76
N ASN A 139 -14.80 -0.54 -18.28
CA ASN A 139 -13.43 -0.62 -18.83
C ASN A 139 -12.76 -1.95 -18.45
N HIS A 140 -13.06 -2.50 -17.28
CA HIS A 140 -12.50 -3.79 -16.85
C HIS A 140 -12.93 -4.94 -17.77
N GLU A 141 -14.20 -4.94 -18.20
CA GLU A 141 -14.73 -5.90 -19.16
C GLU A 141 -13.99 -5.83 -20.51
N LEU A 142 -13.65 -4.62 -20.98
CA LEU A 142 -12.89 -4.42 -22.22
C LEU A 142 -11.45 -4.94 -22.15
N TYR A 143 -10.81 -4.85 -20.98
CA TYR A 143 -9.49 -5.44 -20.78
C TYR A 143 -9.56 -6.96 -20.70
N SER A 144 -10.64 -7.55 -20.17
CA SER A 144 -10.75 -9.01 -20.07
C SER A 144 -10.86 -9.75 -21.41
N ASP A 145 -11.16 -9.03 -22.50
CA ASP A 145 -11.24 -9.55 -23.86
C ASP A 145 -9.84 -9.71 -24.52
N PHE A 146 -8.87 -10.19 -23.73
CA PHE A 146 -7.49 -10.48 -24.15
C PHE A 146 -7.39 -11.64 -25.15
N ASP A 147 -8.48 -12.38 -25.38
CA ASP A 147 -8.57 -13.49 -26.35
C ASP A 147 -8.34 -13.00 -27.80
N VAL A 148 -8.57 -11.71 -28.07
CA VAL A 148 -8.31 -11.07 -29.38
C VAL A 148 -6.83 -10.79 -29.63
N LEU A 149 -6.00 -10.71 -28.57
CA LEU A 149 -4.55 -10.45 -28.71
C LEU A 149 -3.72 -11.72 -28.92
N ASP A 150 -4.28 -12.90 -28.66
CA ASP A 150 -3.58 -14.17 -28.91
C ASP A 150 -3.53 -14.51 -30.42
N ASP A 151 -4.52 -14.04 -31.19
CA ASP A 151 -4.61 -14.24 -32.64
C ASP A 151 -3.60 -13.41 -33.46
N LEU A 152 -2.90 -12.46 -32.82
CA LEU A 152 -1.90 -11.58 -33.46
C LEU A 152 -0.44 -12.08 -33.30
N GLN A 153 -0.20 -13.19 -32.59
CA GLN A 153 1.16 -13.68 -32.28
C GLN A 153 1.87 -14.46 -33.41
N VAL A 154 1.33 -14.50 -34.63
CA VAL A 154 1.94 -15.23 -35.76
C VAL A 154 2.29 -14.30 -36.92
N GLN A 155 3.27 -13.42 -36.73
CA GLN A 155 4.14 -12.97 -37.83
C GLN A 155 5.61 -13.14 -37.41
N GLN A 156 6.00 -14.40 -37.24
CA GLN A 156 7.39 -14.83 -37.37
C GLN A 156 7.71 -14.97 -38.86
N ASP A 157 8.30 -13.94 -39.46
CA ASP A 157 9.42 -14.06 -40.41
C ASP A 157 9.56 -12.78 -41.24
N VAL A 158 10.54 -11.96 -40.90
CA VAL A 158 11.29 -11.21 -41.91
C VAL A 158 12.77 -11.25 -41.55
N ASN A 159 13.38 -12.41 -41.76
CA ASN A 159 14.82 -12.52 -41.97
C ASN A 159 15.12 -12.30 -43.46
N ALA A 160 15.61 -11.11 -43.84
CA ALA A 160 16.35 -10.91 -45.09
C ALA A 160 17.19 -9.62 -45.04
N ASN A 161 18.50 -9.85 -44.92
CA ASN A 161 19.71 -9.05 -45.24
C ASN A 161 19.59 -8.18 -46.53
N PRO A 162 20.47 -7.19 -46.85
CA PRO A 162 21.88 -6.96 -46.45
C PRO A 162 22.22 -5.73 -45.61
#